data_AF-A0A1L3GWJ6-F1
#
_entry.id   AF-A0A1L3GWJ6-F1
#
_cell.length_a   1.000
_cell.length_b   1.000
_cell.length_c   1.000
_cell.angle_alpha   90.00
_cell.angle_beta   90.00
_cell.angle_gamma   90.00
#
_symmetry.space_group_name_H-M   'P 1'
#
loop_
_entity.id
_entity.type
_entity.pdbx_description
1 polymer ?
#
loop_
_entity_poly.entity_id
_entity_poly.type
_entity_poly.pdbx_seq_one_letter_code
_entity_poly.pdbx_strand_id
1 'polypeptide(L)' 'SGCDTQTVVNNNGSTEYGLFQINNKIWCRDNHIPHSRDICGISCDKFLDDDLTDDIMCVKKILDNV' A
#
# COMPACT_ATOMS: atom_id res chain seq x y z
N SER A 1 7.44 8.09 4.34
CA SER A 1 6.96 7.67 5.68
C SER A 1 7.80 8.23 6.83
N GLY A 2 9.14 8.23 6.78
CA GLY A 2 9.91 8.74 7.93
C GLY A 2 9.74 7.89 9.20
N CYS A 3 9.57 6.57 9.02
CA CYS A 3 9.25 5.59 10.06
C CYS A 3 7.84 5.70 10.67
N ASP A 4 6.93 6.44 10.04
CA ASP A 4 5.53 6.55 10.44
C ASP A 4 4.63 5.61 9.63
N THR A 5 3.89 4.74 10.33
CA THR A 5 2.92 3.78 9.77
C THR A 5 1.66 4.47 9.24
N GLN A 6 1.34 5.68 9.69
CA GLN A 6 0.12 6.40 9.29
C GLN A 6 0.35 7.38 8.13
N THR A 7 1.52 7.35 7.51
CA THR A 7 1.82 8.24 6.39
C THR A 7 0.99 7.90 5.16
N VAL A 8 0.21 8.89 4.69
CA VAL A 8 -0.49 8.85 3.40
C VAL A 8 0.04 9.94 2.50
N VAL A 9 0.53 9.57 1.31
CA VAL A 9 1.00 10.53 0.30
C VAL A 9 0.10 10.45 -0.93
N ASN A 10 -0.57 11.55 -1.24
CA ASN A 10 -1.40 11.68 -2.42
C ASN A 10 -0.56 12.20 -3.60
N ASN A 11 -0.49 11.40 -4.65
CA ASN A 11 0.15 11.74 -5.92
C ASN A 11 -0.92 11.97 -7.00
N ASN A 12 -0.53 12.54 -8.14
CA ASN A 12 -1.47 12.80 -9.23
C ASN A 12 -1.97 11.48 -9.85
N GLY A 13 -3.12 10.99 -9.38
CA GLY A 13 -3.76 9.75 -9.84
C GLY A 13 -3.38 8.47 -9.09
N SER A 14 -2.69 8.58 -7.94
CA SER A 14 -2.50 7.45 -7.03
C SER A 14 -2.15 7.91 -5.62
N THR A 15 -2.29 7.00 -4.65
CA THR A 15 -1.98 7.26 -3.25
C THR A 15 -1.06 6.16 -2.74
N GLU A 16 -0.08 6.55 -1.93
CA GLU A 16 0.89 5.69 -1.27
C GLU A 16 0.59 5.64 0.22
N TYR A 17 0.62 4.44 0.77
CA TYR A 17 0.16 4.14 2.12
C TYR A 17 1.27 3.55 2.97
N GLY A 18 1.30 3.94 4.23
CA GLY A 18 2.03 3.23 5.25
C GLY A 18 3.52 3.46 5.28
N LEU A 19 4.18 2.69 6.15
CA LEU A 19 5.62 2.76 6.36
C LEU A 19 6.41 2.55 5.06
N PHE A 20 5.94 1.65 4.19
CA PHE A 20 6.61 1.29 2.96
C PHE A 20 6.11 2.05 1.72
N GLN A 21 5.17 2.97 1.89
CA GLN A 21 4.61 3.78 0.79
C GLN A 21 4.07 2.91 -0.35
N ILE A 22 3.21 1.94 0.00
CA ILE A 22 2.62 0.98 -0.93
C ILE A 22 1.55 1.67 -1.77
N ASN A 23 1.65 1.58 -3.10
CA ASN A 23 0.81 2.32 -4.03
C ASN A 23 -0.51 1.60 -4.38
N ASN A 24 -1.65 2.30 -4.26
CA ASN A 24 -3.01 1.78 -4.53
C ASN A 24 -3.33 1.49 -6.01
N LYS A 25 -2.50 1.90 -6.97
CA LYS A 25 -2.76 1.61 -8.38
C LYS A 25 -2.46 0.17 -8.74
N ILE A 26 -1.53 -0.45 -8.02
CA ILE A 26 -0.99 -1.78 -8.34
C ILE A 26 -1.15 -2.75 -7.17
N TRP A 27 -0.86 -2.33 -5.94
CA TRP A 27 -0.56 -3.28 -4.87
C TRP A 27 -1.75 -3.53 -3.94
N CYS A 28 -2.50 -2.50 -3.58
CA CYS A 28 -3.68 -2.63 -2.71
C CYS A 28 -4.90 -1.95 -3.33
N ARG A 29 -6.07 -2.22 -2.78
CA ARG A 29 -7.33 -1.60 -3.19
C ARG A 29 -7.77 -0.52 -2.21
N ASP A 30 -8.24 0.59 -2.75
CA ASP A 30 -9.01 1.59 -2.02
C ASP A 30 -10.24 2.00 -2.85
N ASN A 31 -11.02 2.95 -2.34
CA ASN A 31 -12.21 3.47 -3.02
C ASN A 31 -11.89 4.54 -4.08
N HIS A 32 -10.62 4.96 -4.22
CA HIS A 32 -10.21 6.03 -5.14
C HIS A 32 -9.85 5.49 -6.53
N ILE A 33 -9.33 4.26 -6.62
CA ILE A 33 -8.94 3.65 -7.91
C ILE A 33 -9.73 2.36 -8.16
N PRO A 34 -10.89 2.44 -8.84
CA PRO A 34 -11.71 1.27 -9.19
C PRO A 34 -10.97 0.21 -10.02
N HIS A 35 -9.95 0.64 -10.78
CA HIS A 35 -9.15 -0.21 -11.66
C HIS A 35 -7.80 -0.62 -11.05
N SER A 36 -7.66 -0.59 -9.72
CA SER A 36 -6.46 -1.11 -9.05
C SER A 36 -6.24 -2.59 -9.41
N ARG A 37 -4.98 -2.96 -9.67
CA ARG A 37 -4.62 -4.37 -9.86
C ARG A 37 -4.72 -5.20 -8.58
N ASP A 38 -4.60 -4.56 -7.42
CA ASP A 38 -4.74 -5.17 -6.09
C ASP A 38 -3.96 -6.50 -5.95
N ILE A 39 -2.66 -6.49 -6.31
CA ILE A 39 -1.83 -7.70 -6.31
C ILE A 39 -1.67 -8.30 -4.90
N CYS A 40 -1.66 -7.46 -3.87
CA CYS A 40 -1.61 -7.92 -2.49
C CYS A 40 -2.96 -8.48 -2.02
N GLY A 41 -4.08 -8.12 -2.68
CA GLY A 41 -5.42 -8.62 -2.37
C GLY A 41 -5.95 -8.09 -1.05
N ILE A 42 -5.60 -6.85 -0.71
CA ILE A 42 -5.82 -6.25 0.60
C ILE A 42 -6.20 -4.78 0.47
N SER A 43 -7.00 -4.30 1.43
CA SER A 43 -7.40 -2.91 1.47
C SER A 43 -6.24 -2.03 1.95
N CYS A 44 -6.04 -0.88 1.32
CA CYS A 44 -4.89 -0.01 1.59
C CYS A 44 -4.88 0.59 3.01
N ASP A 45 -6.03 0.66 3.70
CA ASP A 45 -6.13 1.10 5.10
C ASP A 45 -5.43 0.16 6.07
N LYS A 46 -5.16 -1.09 5.67
CA LYS A 46 -4.41 -2.05 6.48
C LYS A 46 -2.96 -1.66 6.68
N PHE A 47 -2.36 -0.96 5.72
CA PHE A 47 -1.00 -0.44 5.86
C PHE A 47 -0.90 0.82 6.73
N LEU A 48 -2.00 1.25 7.36
CA LEU A 48 -2.06 2.43 8.22
C LEU A 48 -2.25 2.08 9.70
N ASP A 49 -2.18 0.81 10.07
CA ASP A 49 -2.16 0.38 11.46
C ASP A 49 -0.72 0.03 11.92
N ASP A 50 -0.58 -0.38 13.19
CA ASP A 50 0.74 -0.68 13.77
C ASP A 50 1.15 -2.17 13.57
N ASP A 51 0.31 -3.00 12.97
CA ASP A 51 0.62 -4.40 12.65
C ASP A 51 1.27 -4.51 11.25
N LEU A 52 2.59 -4.46 11.23
CA LEU A 52 3.38 -4.56 9.99
C LEU A 52 3.37 -5.95 9.32
N THR A 53 2.61 -6.92 9.83
CA THR A 53 2.64 -8.28 9.30
C THR A 53 2.19 -8.31 7.83
N ASP A 54 1.10 -7.62 7.50
CA ASP A 54 0.56 -7.59 6.15
C ASP A 54 1.32 -6.62 5.22
N ASP A 55 1.84 -5.50 5.75
CA ASP A 55 2.82 -4.64 5.09
C ASP A 55 4.01 -5.47 4.58
N ILE A 56 4.66 -6.21 5.48
CA ILE A 56 5.84 -7.02 5.15
C ILE A 56 5.51 -8.09 4.12
N MET A 57 4.33 -8.72 4.21
CA MET A 57 3.87 -9.69 3.22
C MET A 57 3.69 -9.06 1.85
N CYS A 58 3.11 -7.85 1.77
CA CYS A 58 2.93 -7.14 0.51
C CYS A 58 4.27 -6.67 -0.08
N VAL A 59 5.18 -6.14 0.75
CA VAL A 59 6.54 -5.73 0.33
C VAL A 59 7.35 -6.90 -0.21
N LYS A 60 7.25 -8.09 0.38
CA LYS A 60 7.89 -9.29 -0.19
C LYS A 60 7.39 -9.58 -1.60
N LYS A 61 6.07 -9.52 -1.83
CA LYS A 61 5.50 -9.66 -3.18
C LYS A 61 6.02 -8.57 -4.13
N ILE A 62 6.15 -7.33 -3.68
CA ILE A 62 6.73 -6.25 -4.48
C ILE A 62 8.15 -6.63 -4.93
N LEU A 63 9.01 -7.02 -4.00
CA LEU A 63 10.39 -7.38 -4.28
C LEU A 63 10.52 -8.60 -5.21
N ASP A 64 9.62 -9.58 -5.10
CA ASP A 64 9.60 -10.76 -5.96
C ASP A 64 9.12 -10.47 -7.40
N ASN A 65 8.44 -9.34 -7.63
CA ASN A 65 7.88 -8.93 -8.93
C ASN A 65 8.66 -7.77 -9.58
N VAL A 66 9.86 -7.46 -9.08
CA VAL A 66 10.80 -6.46 -9.63
C VAL A 66 11.96 -7.14 -10.34
#